data_AF-A0A7J4QM80-F1
#
_entry.id   AF-A0A7J4QM80-F1
#
_cell.length_a   1.000
_cell.length_b   1.000
_cell.length_c   1.000
_cell.angle_alpha   90.00
_cell.angle_beta   90.00
_cell.angle_gamma   90.00
#
_symmetry.space_group_name_H-M   'P 1'
#
loop_
_entity.id
_entity.type
_entity.pdbx_description
1 polymer ?
#
loop_
_entity_poly.entity_id
_entity_poly.type
_entity_poly.pdbx_seq_one_letter_code
_entity_poly.pdbx_strand_id
1 'polypeptide(L)' 'IDANGIVNVSAKDLGTGKEQSIQIESQTSLSEDEIKAKIAEAEEFAEADRSRKTKVELRNTADQIVYQTRRTLDEAG' A
#
# COMPACT_ATOMS: atom_id res chain seq x y z
N ILE A 1 7.19 -5.18 26.86
CA ILE A 1 7.35 -5.71 25.50
C ILE A 1 5.94 -5.72 24.91
N ASP A 2 5.62 -4.76 24.06
CA ASP A 2 4.38 -4.82 23.29
C ASP A 2 4.54 -5.76 22.08
N ALA A 3 3.46 -6.01 21.34
CA ALA A 3 3.49 -6.85 20.14
C ALA A 3 4.38 -6.27 19.00
N ASN A 4 4.81 -5.00 19.12
CA ASN A 4 5.70 -4.29 18.21
C ASN A 4 7.17 -4.31 18.66
N GLY A 5 7.50 -5.03 19.75
CA GLY A 5 8.87 -5.12 20.26
C GLY A 5 9.33 -3.86 21.01
N ILE A 6 8.41 -2.96 21.37
CA ILE A 6 8.72 -1.76 22.13
C ILE A 6 8.87 -2.13 23.61
N VAL A 7 10.05 -1.88 24.16
CA VAL A 7 10.36 -2.09 25.57
C VAL A 7 10.20 -0.76 26.30
N ASN A 8 9.03 -0.57 26.90
CA ASN A 8 8.78 0.56 27.80
C ASN A 8 9.43 0.25 29.15
N VAL A 9 10.50 0.97 29.48
CA VAL A 9 11.15 0.87 30.80
C VAL A 9 10.75 2.11 31.60
N SER A 10 9.90 1.92 32.60
CA SER A 10 9.64 2.95 33.61
C SER A 10 10.61 2.76 34.76
N ALA A 11 11.44 3.78 35.02
CA ALA A 11 12.32 3.82 36.18
C ALA A 11 11.71 4.77 37.22
N LYS A 12 11.36 4.26 38.39
CA LYS A 12 10.87 5.04 39.53
C LYS A 12 11.96 5.16 40.58
N ASP A 13 12.40 6.38 40.87
CA ASP A 13 13.31 6.64 41.97
C ASP A 13 12.53 6.60 43.29
N LEU A 14 12.80 5.58 44.11
CA LEU A 14 12.13 5.35 45.40
C LEU A 14 12.51 6.38 46.48
N GLY A 15 13.59 7.16 46.28
CA GLY A 15 14.03 8.20 47.23
C GLY A 15 13.42 9.57 46.96
N THR A 16 13.18 9.93 45.70
CA THR A 16 12.67 11.26 45.31
C THR A 16 11.24 11.25 44.77
N GLY A 17 10.65 10.06 44.56
CA GLY A 17 9.31 9.89 44.00
C GLY A 17 9.19 10.29 42.54
N LYS A 18 10.31 10.69 41.89
CA LYS A 18 10.35 11.07 40.49
C LYS A 18 10.34 9.82 39.62
N GLU A 19 9.39 9.79 38.71
CA GLU A 19 9.32 8.79 37.65
C GLU A 19 10.00 9.35 36.40
N GLN A 20 10.89 8.55 35.81
CA GLN A 20 11.51 8.83 34.52
C GLN A 20 11.13 7.67 33.60
N SER A 21 10.32 7.96 32.58
CA SER A 21 10.00 7.00 31.54
C SER A 21 11.07 7.06 30.46
N ILE A 22 11.82 5.97 30.28
CA ILE A 22 12.77 5.82 29.19
C ILE A 22 12.13 4.87 28.19
N GLN A 23 11.68 5.41 27.05
CA GLN A 23 11.18 4.62 25.94
C GLN A 23 12.37 4.19 25.10
N ILE A 24 12.73 2.91 25.19
CA ILE A 24 13.79 2.35 24.35
C ILE A 24 13.12 1.85 23.07
N GLU A 25 13.12 2.71 22.06
CA GLU A 25 12.67 2.36 20.72
C GLU A 25 13.78 1.55 20.03
N SER A 26 13.46 0.32 19.66
CA SER A 26 14.31 -0.51 18.82
C SER A 26 14.43 0.16 17.45
N GLN A 27 15.52 0.86 17.20
CA GLN A 27 15.79 1.54 15.92
C GLN A 27 16.01 0.51 14.79
N THR A 28 14.97 -0.17 14.32
CA THR A 28 15.13 -1.19 13.26
C THR A 28 13.96 -1.38 12.30
N SER A 29 12.91 -0.55 12.31
CA SER A 29 11.80 -0.81 11.38
C SER A 29 11.04 0.44 10.96
N LEU A 30 11.69 1.30 10.18
CA LEU A 30 11.12 2.47 9.49
C LEU A 30 10.52 3.52 10.45
N SER A 31 10.89 4.78 10.26
CA SER A 31 10.18 5.88 10.92
C SER A 31 8.72 5.93 10.46
N GLU A 32 7.82 6.47 11.30
CA GLU A 32 6.39 6.65 10.91
C GLU A 32 6.24 7.43 9.59
N ASP A 33 7.17 8.34 9.31
CA ASP A 33 7.21 9.11 8.07
C ASP A 33 7.55 8.24 6.85
N GLU A 34 8.50 7.31 6.99
CA GLU A 34 8.81 6.34 5.94
C GLU A 34 7.65 5.36 5.69
N ILE A 35 6.92 4.97 6.75
CA ILE A 35 5.72 4.13 6.63
C ILE A 35 4.65 4.86 5.82
N LYS A 36 4.37 6.14 6.14
CA LYS A 36 3.40 6.96 5.40
C LYS A 36 3.80 7.16 3.95
N ALA A 37 5.09 7.43 3.68
CA ALA A 37 5.59 7.57 2.32
C ALA A 37 5.40 6.28 1.50
N LYS A 38 5.69 5.11 2.10
CA LYS A 38 5.49 3.81 1.44
C LYS A 38 4.03 3.47 1.18
N ILE A 39 3.12 3.88 2.06
CA ILE A 39 1.67 3.71 1.84
C ILE A 39 1.20 4.55 0.65
N ALA A 40 1.60 5.83 0.59
CA ALA A 40 1.25 6.71 -0.53
C ALA A 40 1.80 6.19 -1.87
N GLU A 41 3.06 5.73 -1.86
CA GLU A 41 3.70 5.13 -3.04
C GLU A 41 2.95 3.86 -3.49
N ALA A 42 2.54 2.99 -2.56
CA ALA A 42 1.76 1.80 -2.88
C ALA A 42 0.38 2.12 -3.48
N GLU A 43 -0.30 3.16 -3.00
CA GLU A 43 -1.58 3.62 -3.56
C GLU A 43 -1.42 4.15 -4.99
N GLU A 44 -0.38 4.95 -5.25
CA GLU A 44 -0.09 5.48 -6.58
C GLU A 44 0.20 4.35 -7.59
N PHE A 45 1.00 3.37 -7.20
CA PHE A 45 1.26 2.20 -8.05
C PHE A 45 0.01 1.37 -8.31
N ALA A 46 -0.85 1.18 -7.30
CA ALA A 46 -2.11 0.47 -7.46
C ALA A 46 -3.04 1.17 -8.46
N GLU A 47 -3.09 2.50 -8.46
CA GLU A 47 -3.88 3.29 -9.40
C GLU A 47 -3.29 3.25 -10.82
N ALA A 48 -1.96 3.37 -10.95
CA ALA A 48 -1.26 3.25 -12.23
C ALA A 48 -1.43 1.85 -12.86
N ASP A 49 -1.43 0.79 -12.06
CA ASP A 49 -1.71 -0.58 -12.51
C ASP A 49 -3.16 -0.76 -12.94
N ARG A 50 -4.13 -0.20 -12.19
CA ARG A 50 -5.54 -0.21 -12.58
C ARG A 50 -5.76 0.49 -13.91
N SER A 51 -5.20 1.68 -14.09
CA SER A 51 -5.34 2.44 -15.34
C SER A 51 -4.76 1.69 -16.54
N ARG A 52 -3.58 1.08 -16.38
CA ARG A 52 -2.96 0.23 -17.42
C ARG A 52 -3.84 -0.96 -17.76
N LYS A 53 -4.39 -1.65 -16.75
CA LYS A 53 -5.31 -2.78 -16.95
C LYS A 53 -6.56 -2.34 -17.72
N THR A 54 -7.22 -1.26 -17.31
CA THR A 54 -8.42 -0.73 -17.98
C THR A 54 -8.15 -0.38 -19.44
N LYS A 55 -6.98 0.22 -19.75
CA LYS A 55 -6.61 0.55 -21.13
C LYS A 55 -6.46 -0.71 -22.00
N VAL A 56 -5.86 -1.76 -21.46
CA VAL A 56 -5.70 -3.04 -22.17
C VAL A 56 -7.05 -3.74 -22.35
N GLU A 57 -7.88 -3.78 -21.32
CA GLU A 57 -9.23 -4.36 -21.39
C GLU A 57 -10.12 -3.63 -22.41
N LEU A 58 -10.07 -2.30 -22.44
CA LEU A 58 -10.81 -1.50 -23.40
C LEU A 58 -10.38 -1.80 -24.84
N ARG A 59 -9.07 -1.90 -25.09
CA ARG A 59 -8.54 -2.26 -26.41
C ARG A 59 -8.98 -3.66 -26.83
N ASN A 60 -8.86 -4.65 -25.95
CA ASN A 60 -9.29 -6.02 -26.24
C ASN A 60 -10.79 -6.09 -26.53
N THR A 61 -11.60 -5.34 -25.77
CA THR A 61 -13.05 -5.25 -25.99
C THR A 61 -13.36 -4.61 -27.34
N ALA A 62 -12.67 -3.52 -27.70
CA ALA A 62 -12.84 -2.87 -29.00
C ALA A 62 -12.44 -3.81 -30.15
N ASP A 63 -11.31 -4.50 -30.04
CA ASP A 63 -10.84 -5.47 -31.04
C ASP A 63 -11.86 -6.62 -31.21
N GLN A 64 -12.43 -7.11 -30.11
CA GLN A 64 -13.46 -8.15 -30.13
C GLN A 64 -14.74 -7.67 -30.84
N ILE A 65 -15.20 -6.45 -30.55
CA ILE A 65 -16.39 -5.86 -31.19
C ILE A 65 -16.17 -5.68 -32.69
N VAL A 66 -14.99 -5.17 -33.08
CA VAL A 66 -14.64 -5.01 -34.50
C VAL A 66 -14.61 -6.35 -35.21
N TYR A 67 -14.02 -7.37 -34.57
CA TYR A 67 -13.98 -8.71 -35.12
C TYR A 67 -15.39 -9.31 -35.29
N GLN A 68 -16.24 -9.22 -34.26
CA GLN A 68 -17.63 -9.68 -34.36
C GLN A 68 -18.38 -8.95 -35.47
N THR A 69 -18.23 -7.63 -35.54
CA THR A 69 -18.93 -6.80 -36.55
C THR A 69 -18.50 -7.18 -37.96
N ARG A 70 -17.19 -7.36 -38.19
CA ARG A 70 -16.66 -7.81 -39.50
C ARG A 70 -17.18 -9.19 -39.87
N ARG A 71 -17.14 -10.13 -38.92
CA ARG A 71 -17.64 -11.48 -39.13
C ARG A 71 -19.14 -11.50 -39.45
N THR A 72 -19.95 -10.71 -38.75
CA THR A 72 -21.38 -10.58 -39.05
C THR A 72 -21.63 -9.99 -40.44
N LEU A 73 -20.81 -9.04 -40.88
CA LEU A 73 -20.90 -8.49 -42.25
C LEU A 73 -20.51 -9.53 -43.31
N ASP A 74 -19.45 -10.31 -43.07
CA ASP A 74 -19.03 -11.39 -43.98
C ASP A 74 -20.03 -12.55 -44.03
N GLU A 75 -20.72 -12.86 -42.93
CA GLU A 75 -21.77 -13.90 -42.88
C GLU A 75 -23.11 -13.42 -43.47
N ALA A 76 -23.34 -12.10 -43.55
CA ALA A 76 -24.58 -11.51 -44.06
C ALA A 76 -24.52 -11.16 -45.57
N GLY A 77 -23.35 -11.28 -46.21
CA GLY A 77 -23.15 -11.13 -47.65
C GLY A 77 -23.14 -12.46 -48.38
#